data_AF-A0A9P8ZU94-F1
#
_entry.id   AF-A0A9P8ZU94-F1
#
_cell.length_a   1.000
_cell.length_b   1.000
_cell.length_c   1.000
_cell.angle_alpha   90.00
_cell.angle_beta   90.00
_cell.angle_gamma   90.00
#
_symmetry.space_group_name_H-M   'P 1'
#
loop_
_entity.id
_entity.type
_entity.pdbx_description
1 polymer ?
#
loop_
_entity_poly.entity_id
_entity_poly.type
_entity_poly.pdbx_seq_one_letter_code
_entity_poly.pdbx_strand_id
1 'polypeptide(L)'
;MLPGGLLPALEARHDWSSIQQILSQAKVQDIPELHLLALLKNKIDYVKLHPERGNVQHNAHAESQTGYPNRGKRHFLSHTLDLVMAYPTTAPALRAAIRAHLRTAEDVGILLPLLAMKLTLWTGVADLQRLSVQDAKAESKAEIATTQNAKKFQETLVFIQTLLDATFLSLVQEPAFHPALEKLQAIVQPQLELNERMEMLRGPLERFSRHVKAEEERAKKAEREPAGKFVPGWRKKAQTPGDQVVAIYQVERFVLM
;
A
#
# COMPACT_ATOMS: atom_id res chain seq x y z
N MET A 1 3.75 31.86 18.94
CA MET A 1 4.08 30.43 18.73
C MET A 1 3.77 29.70 20.03
N LEU A 2 2.94 28.65 19.99
CA LEU A 2 2.63 27.87 21.20
C LEU A 2 3.90 27.18 21.68
N PRO A 3 4.34 27.39 22.94
CA PRO A 3 5.50 26.68 23.49
C PRO A 3 5.13 25.19 23.56
N GLY A 4 5.73 24.38 22.68
CA GLY A 4 5.46 22.94 22.58
C GLY A 4 4.68 22.49 21.34
N GLY A 5 4.24 23.38 20.45
CA GLY A 5 3.57 23.00 19.19
C GLY A 5 2.10 22.58 19.34
N LEU A 6 1.45 22.29 18.20
CA LEU A 6 -0.01 22.05 18.13
C LEU A 6 -0.42 20.70 18.73
N LEU A 7 0.35 19.64 18.47
CA LEU A 7 0.01 18.29 18.91
C LEU A 7 0.01 18.13 20.44
N PRO A 8 1.04 18.57 21.19
CA PRO A 8 1.02 18.46 22.65
C PRO A 8 -0.11 19.27 23.30
N ALA A 9 -0.47 20.42 22.72
CA ALA A 9 -1.60 21.22 23.19
C ALA A 9 -2.95 20.53 22.99
N LEU A 10 -3.14 19.83 21.86
CA LEU A 10 -4.35 19.04 21.61
C LEU A 10 -4.38 17.76 22.45
N GLU A 11 -3.23 17.14 22.67
CA GLU A 11 -3.10 15.97 23.53
C GLU A 11 -3.48 16.31 24.99
N ALA A 12 -3.01 17.44 25.51
CA ALA A 12 -3.37 17.92 26.85
C ALA A 12 -4.87 18.18 27.02
N ARG A 13 -5.58 18.49 25.91
CA ARG A 13 -7.04 18.67 25.88
C ARG A 13 -7.81 17.39 25.58
N HIS A 14 -7.11 16.27 25.35
CA HIS A 14 -7.68 14.99 24.92
C HIS A 14 -8.55 15.06 23.66
N ASP A 15 -8.34 16.06 22.80
CA ASP A 15 -9.13 16.24 21.57
C ASP A 15 -8.57 15.38 20.42
N TRP A 16 -8.87 14.08 20.50
CA TRP A 16 -8.44 13.12 19.48
C TRP A 16 -9.10 13.33 18.13
N SER A 17 -10.30 13.90 18.09
CA SER A 17 -11.00 14.16 16.84
C SER A 17 -10.22 15.16 15.98
N SER A 18 -9.73 16.23 16.61
CA SER A 18 -8.89 17.24 15.96
C SER A 18 -7.54 16.66 15.54
N ILE A 19 -6.88 15.86 16.39
CA ILE A 19 -5.60 15.20 16.04
C ILE A 19 -5.78 14.31 14.81
N GLN A 20 -6.82 13.48 14.78
CA GLN A 20 -7.11 12.60 13.66
C GLN A 20 -7.37 13.39 12.37
N GLN A 21 -8.14 14.49 12.43
CA GLN A 21 -8.40 15.32 11.26
C GLN A 21 -7.12 15.97 10.72
N ILE A 22 -6.27 16.47 11.62
CA ILE A 22 -4.99 17.09 11.24
C ILE A 22 -4.08 16.09 10.53
N LEU A 23 -3.91 14.90 11.10
CA LEU A 23 -3.03 13.86 10.54
C LEU A 23 -3.60 13.23 9.26
N SER A 24 -4.92 13.00 9.20
CA SER A 24 -5.55 12.34 8.05
C SER A 24 -5.67 13.25 6.83
N GLN A 25 -5.92 14.55 7.01
CA GLN A 25 -6.13 15.46 5.89
C GLN A 25 -4.82 16.05 5.33
N ALA A 26 -3.69 15.81 6.00
CA ALA A 26 -2.36 16.34 5.65
C ALA A 26 -2.35 17.86 5.34
N LYS A 27 -3.34 18.60 5.87
CA LYS A 27 -3.51 20.05 5.64
C LYS A 27 -2.49 20.88 6.42
N VAL A 28 -1.94 20.31 7.50
CA VAL A 28 -0.88 20.91 8.30
C VAL A 28 0.39 20.15 7.99
N GLN A 29 1.31 20.78 7.24
CA GLN A 29 2.54 20.13 6.77
C GLN A 29 3.72 20.29 7.75
N ASP A 30 3.60 21.19 8.74
CA ASP A 30 4.69 21.57 9.64
C ASP A 30 4.59 20.89 11.02
N ILE A 31 4.24 19.60 11.06
CA ILE A 31 4.28 18.82 12.30
C ILE A 31 5.62 18.10 12.40
N PRO A 32 6.45 18.40 13.42
CA PRO A 32 7.70 17.68 13.67
C PRO A 32 7.46 16.19 13.93
N GLU A 33 8.28 15.34 13.32
CA GLU A 33 8.25 13.88 13.53
C GLU A 33 8.49 13.50 15.00
N LEU A 34 9.22 14.35 15.74
CA LEU A 34 9.41 14.20 17.18
C LEU A 34 8.07 14.17 17.93
N HIS A 35 7.13 15.05 17.59
CA HIS A 35 5.83 15.09 18.23
C HIS A 35 4.92 13.94 17.80
N LEU A 36 5.02 13.49 16.54
CA LEU A 36 4.31 12.30 16.07
C LEU A 36 4.72 11.05 16.85
N LEU A 37 6.03 10.87 17.05
CA LEU A 37 6.57 9.73 17.78
C LEU A 37 6.34 9.84 19.29
N ALA A 38 6.36 11.05 19.85
CA ALA A 38 5.95 11.28 21.23
C ALA A 38 4.49 10.84 21.47
N LEU A 39 3.59 11.21 20.55
CA LEU A 39 2.20 10.78 20.60
C LEU A 39 2.07 9.25 20.52
N LEU A 40 2.81 8.60 19.60
CA LEU A 40 2.82 7.15 19.49
C LEU A 40 3.35 6.49 20.78
N LYS A 41 4.44 7.02 21.33
CA LYS A 41 5.07 6.55 22.57
C LYS A 41 4.11 6.63 23.76
N ASN A 42 3.40 7.73 23.93
CA ASN A 42 2.38 7.86 24.99
C ASN A 42 1.29 6.77 24.89
N LYS A 43 0.94 6.33 23.67
CA LYS A 43 -0.01 5.24 23.47
C LYS A 43 0.60 3.86 23.72
N ILE A 44 1.86 3.66 23.36
CA ILE A 44 2.60 2.43 23.72
C ILE A 44 2.69 2.30 25.25
N ASP A 45 3.05 3.38 25.95
CA ASP A 45 3.14 3.39 27.40
C ASP A 45 1.80 3.11 28.07
N TYR A 46 0.72 3.67 27.53
CA TYR A 46 -0.63 3.35 28.00
C TYR A 46 -0.97 1.85 27.85
N VAL A 47 -0.56 1.22 26.75
CA VAL A 47 -0.74 -0.23 26.53
C VAL A 47 0.11 -1.04 27.50
N LYS A 48 1.37 -0.64 27.73
CA LYS A 48 2.28 -1.29 28.70
C LYS A 48 1.72 -1.27 30.12
N LEU A 49 1.11 -0.16 30.53
CA LEU A 49 0.51 0.00 31.85
C LEU A 49 -0.79 -0.80 32.04
N HIS A 50 -1.43 -1.25 30.97
CA HIS A 50 -2.72 -1.96 31.03
C HIS A 50 -2.71 -3.28 30.22
N PRO A 51 -1.84 -4.26 30.54
CA PRO A 51 -1.71 -5.51 29.78
C PRO A 51 -2.94 -6.41 29.91
N GLU A 52 -3.56 -6.45 31.10
CA GLU A 52 -4.68 -7.32 31.49
C GLU A 52 -5.98 -7.11 30.70
N ARG A 53 -6.15 -5.96 30.03
CA ARG A 53 -7.36 -5.67 29.25
C ARG A 53 -7.25 -6.06 27.77
N GLY A 54 -6.12 -6.63 27.34
CA GLY A 54 -5.83 -6.94 25.94
C GLY A 54 -5.89 -8.43 25.57
N ASN A 55 -6.13 -9.33 26.52
CA ASN A 55 -5.96 -10.78 26.33
C ASN A 55 -7.10 -11.64 26.91
N VAL A 56 -8.36 -11.27 26.67
CA VAL A 56 -9.51 -12.15 26.95
C VAL A 56 -10.07 -12.68 25.63
N GLN A 57 -9.59 -13.86 25.23
CA GLN A 57 -10.34 -14.76 24.35
C GLN A 57 -10.98 -15.85 25.22
N HIS A 58 -12.27 -16.08 24.95
CA HIS A 58 -13.09 -17.24 25.33
C HIS A 58 -13.52 -17.34 26.79
N ASN A 59 -14.67 -16.73 27.09
CA ASN A 59 -15.78 -17.50 27.67
C ASN A 59 -17.11 -16.97 27.15
N ALA A 60 -17.96 -17.90 26.78
CA ALA A 60 -19.26 -17.69 26.17
C ALA A 60 -20.31 -17.20 27.19
N HIS A 61 -21.36 -16.57 26.65
CA HIS A 61 -22.63 -16.18 27.28
C HIS A 61 -22.64 -14.91 28.15
N ALA A 62 -23.03 -13.81 27.52
CA ALA A 62 -24.09 -12.93 28.02
C ALA A 62 -24.52 -11.96 26.92
N GLU A 63 -25.77 -12.10 26.48
CA GLU A 63 -26.47 -11.10 25.68
C GLU A 63 -26.66 -9.82 26.50
N SER A 64 -26.20 -8.67 25.97
CA SER A 64 -26.87 -7.39 26.19
C SER A 64 -26.31 -6.35 25.21
N GLN A 65 -27.22 -5.69 24.52
CA GLN A 65 -27.01 -4.74 23.45
C GLN A 65 -26.54 -3.38 24.01
N THR A 66 -25.36 -2.94 23.59
CA THR A 66 -24.96 -1.55 23.27
C THR A 66 -23.50 -1.63 22.81
N GLY A 67 -23.31 -1.61 21.49
CA GLY A 67 -22.07 -2.04 20.85
C GLY A 67 -20.89 -1.11 21.12
N TYR A 68 -19.83 -1.63 21.74
CA TYR A 68 -18.45 -1.70 21.21
C TYR A 68 -17.66 -2.65 22.15
N PRO A 69 -17.45 -3.93 21.79
CA PRO A 69 -16.81 -4.89 22.69
C PRO A 69 -15.30 -4.75 22.58
N ASN A 70 -14.61 -4.24 23.62
CA ASN A 70 -13.18 -4.40 24.01
C ASN A 70 -12.05 -4.53 22.95
N ARG A 71 -12.32 -4.29 21.67
CA ARG A 71 -11.41 -4.12 20.55
C ARG A 71 -10.88 -2.68 20.50
N GLY A 72 -11.50 -1.72 21.18
CA GLY A 72 -11.18 -0.30 21.02
C GLY A 72 -9.70 0.08 21.19
N LYS A 73 -8.94 -0.57 22.09
CA LYS A 73 -7.62 -0.06 22.53
C LYS A 73 -6.42 -0.50 21.66
N ARG A 74 -6.35 -1.76 21.24
CA ARG A 74 -5.34 -2.17 20.22
C ARG A 74 -5.66 -1.58 18.85
N HIS A 75 -6.95 -1.44 18.55
CA HIS A 75 -7.40 -0.71 17.36
C HIS A 75 -6.99 0.77 17.42
N PHE A 76 -6.96 1.36 18.61
CA PHE A 76 -6.50 2.73 18.79
C PHE A 76 -5.01 2.92 18.52
N LEU A 77 -4.14 2.02 19.02
CA LEU A 77 -2.71 2.06 18.69
C LEU A 77 -2.48 1.79 17.21
N SER A 78 -3.15 0.79 16.65
CA SER A 78 -3.08 0.46 15.22
C SER A 78 -3.53 1.64 14.33
N HIS A 79 -4.59 2.32 14.71
CA HIS A 79 -5.12 3.50 14.03
C HIS A 79 -4.18 4.71 14.16
N THR A 80 -3.62 4.92 15.35
CA THR A 80 -2.60 5.97 15.57
C THR A 80 -1.37 5.72 14.70
N LEU A 81 -0.92 4.47 14.62
CA LEU A 81 0.18 4.06 13.76
C LEU A 81 -0.13 4.32 12.29
N ASP A 82 -1.36 4.02 11.83
CA ASP A 82 -1.80 4.33 10.47
C ASP A 82 -1.74 5.83 10.17
N LEU A 83 -2.17 6.67 11.11
CA LEU A 83 -2.10 8.12 10.96
C LEU A 83 -0.65 8.64 10.92
N VAL A 84 0.25 8.05 11.70
CA VAL A 84 1.68 8.42 11.69
C VAL A 84 2.35 7.97 10.39
N MET A 85 2.03 6.77 9.88
CA MET A 85 2.59 6.27 8.62
C MET A 85 2.06 7.01 7.39
N ALA A 86 0.80 7.45 7.42
CA ALA A 86 0.20 8.21 6.33
C ALA A 86 0.68 9.66 6.26
N TYR A 87 1.25 10.19 7.36
CA TYR A 87 1.77 11.55 7.41
C TYR A 87 3.09 11.67 6.61
N PRO A 88 3.26 12.72 5.79
CA PRO A 88 4.49 12.92 5.03
C PRO A 88 5.65 13.18 5.98
N THR A 89 6.59 12.24 6.06
CA THR A 89 7.78 12.33 6.92
C THR A 89 9.05 12.14 6.10
N THR A 90 10.16 12.67 6.61
CA THR A 90 11.48 12.39 6.03
C THR A 90 12.17 11.26 6.79
N ALA A 91 12.72 10.28 6.07
CA ALA A 91 13.45 9.15 6.67
C ALA A 91 14.55 9.54 7.69
N PRO A 92 15.39 10.58 7.49
CA PRO A 92 16.37 10.98 8.51
C PRO A 92 15.72 11.56 9.78
N ALA A 93 14.70 12.42 9.66
CA ALA A 93 14.03 13.01 10.81
C ALA A 93 13.22 11.96 11.59
N LEU A 94 12.55 11.05 10.88
CA LEU A 94 11.81 9.94 11.47
C LEU A 94 12.75 9.01 12.26
N ARG A 95 13.92 8.66 11.70
CA ARG A 95 14.93 7.86 12.43
C ARG A 95 15.41 8.55 13.70
N ALA A 96 15.66 9.86 13.65
CA ALA A 96 16.04 10.62 14.83
C ALA A 96 14.94 10.61 15.90
N ALA A 97 13.68 10.81 15.49
CA ALA A 97 12.51 10.76 16.38
C ALA A 97 12.30 9.37 16.99
N ILE A 98 12.47 8.29 16.21
CA ILE A 98 12.41 6.91 16.68
C ILE A 98 13.48 6.66 17.75
N ARG A 99 14.74 7.05 17.51
CA ARG A 99 15.81 6.92 18.52
C ARG A 99 15.60 7.79 19.75
N ALA A 100 14.84 8.88 19.64
CA ALA A 100 14.51 9.72 20.78
C ALA A 100 13.42 9.07 21.67
N HIS A 101 12.37 8.51 21.07
CA HIS A 101 11.17 8.07 21.79
C HIS A 101 11.02 6.55 21.96
N LEU A 102 11.57 5.74 21.06
CA LEU A 102 11.48 4.27 21.03
C LEU A 102 12.86 3.64 21.32
N ARG A 103 13.47 4.02 22.45
CA ARG A 103 14.80 3.54 22.84
C ARG A 103 14.79 2.11 23.35
N THR A 104 13.70 1.71 24.00
CA THR A 104 13.60 0.39 24.64
C THR A 104 13.16 -0.63 23.60
N ALA A 105 13.85 -1.77 23.53
CA ALA A 105 13.51 -2.83 22.60
C ALA A 105 12.07 -3.35 22.80
N GLU A 106 11.56 -3.33 24.04
CA GLU A 106 10.15 -3.60 24.36
C GLU A 106 9.15 -2.69 23.64
N ASP A 107 9.46 -1.39 23.48
CA ASP A 107 8.56 -0.46 22.77
C ASP A 107 8.41 -0.88 21.31
N VAL A 108 9.53 -1.26 20.70
CA VAL A 108 9.60 -1.78 19.33
C VAL A 108 8.94 -3.15 19.23
N GLY A 109 9.09 -3.99 20.26
CA GLY A 109 8.46 -5.30 20.39
C GLY A 109 6.93 -5.25 20.39
N ILE A 110 6.32 -4.15 20.81
CA ILE A 110 4.87 -3.94 20.73
C ILE A 110 4.44 -3.55 19.31
N LEU A 111 5.26 -2.75 18.62
CA LEU A 111 4.96 -2.27 17.26
C LEU A 111 5.19 -3.35 16.20
N LEU A 112 6.24 -4.15 16.33
CA LEU A 112 6.66 -5.11 15.31
C LEU A 112 5.57 -6.13 14.94
N PRO A 113 4.82 -6.74 15.89
CA PRO A 113 3.70 -7.62 15.56
C PRO A 113 2.54 -6.90 14.88
N LEU A 114 2.26 -5.65 15.23
CA LEU A 114 1.21 -4.85 14.58
C LEU A 114 1.57 -4.55 13.12
N LEU A 115 2.84 -4.22 12.87
CA LEU A 115 3.38 -4.00 11.53
C LEU A 115 3.40 -5.29 10.70
N ALA A 116 3.83 -6.41 11.30
CA ALA A 116 3.78 -7.72 10.64
C ALA A 116 2.34 -8.13 10.28
N MET A 117 1.37 -7.93 11.19
CA MET A 117 -0.04 -8.18 10.92
C MET A 117 -0.55 -7.33 9.75
N LYS A 118 -0.17 -6.05 9.70
CA LYS A 118 -0.52 -5.18 8.56
C LYS A 118 0.07 -5.73 7.26
N LEU A 119 1.35 -6.12 7.22
CA LEU A 119 1.95 -6.72 6.02
C LEU A 119 1.24 -8.00 5.56
N THR A 120 0.80 -8.86 6.47
CA THR A 120 0.07 -10.09 6.10
C THR A 120 -1.27 -9.81 5.42
N LEU A 121 -1.93 -8.69 5.76
CA LEU A 121 -3.17 -8.27 5.13
C LEU A 121 -2.99 -7.92 3.63
N TRP A 122 -1.76 -7.62 3.23
CA TRP A 122 -1.41 -7.07 1.91
C TRP A 122 -0.60 -8.03 1.04
N THR A 123 -0.71 -9.34 1.25
CA THR A 123 0.00 -10.31 0.40
C THR A 123 -0.58 -10.33 -1.01
N GLY A 124 0.27 -10.19 -2.04
CA GLY A 124 -0.14 -10.07 -3.46
C GLY A 124 -1.02 -11.21 -3.99
N VAL A 125 -1.09 -12.34 -3.28
CA VAL A 125 -2.03 -13.45 -3.55
C VAL A 125 -3.49 -13.01 -3.38
N ALA A 126 -3.78 -12.17 -2.38
CA ALA A 126 -5.12 -11.66 -2.13
C ALA A 126 -5.57 -10.66 -3.22
N ASP A 127 -4.64 -9.91 -3.82
CA ASP A 127 -4.94 -8.97 -4.89
C ASP A 127 -5.08 -9.66 -6.25
N LEU A 128 -4.28 -10.70 -6.53
CA LEU A 128 -4.47 -11.54 -7.74
C LEU A 128 -5.83 -12.25 -7.75
N GLN A 129 -6.31 -12.70 -6.59
CA GLN A 129 -7.66 -13.28 -6.45
C GLN A 129 -8.78 -12.25 -6.64
N ARG A 130 -8.54 -10.98 -6.32
CA ARG A 130 -9.50 -9.88 -6.55
C ARG A 130 -9.60 -9.47 -8.01
N LEU A 131 -8.50 -9.60 -8.78
CA LEU A 131 -8.49 -9.37 -10.23
C LEU A 131 -9.25 -10.45 -11.01
N SER A 132 -9.48 -11.62 -10.40
CA SER A 132 -10.16 -12.76 -11.03
C SER A 132 -11.69 -12.62 -11.11
N VAL A 133 -12.30 -11.60 -10.51
CA VAL A 133 -13.76 -11.53 -10.34
C VAL A 133 -14.30 -10.11 -10.64
N GLN A 134 -15.01 -10.01 -11.78
CA GLN A 134 -16.17 -9.15 -12.10
C GLN A 134 -16.03 -7.80 -12.85
N ASP A 135 -16.86 -7.72 -13.91
CA ASP A 135 -17.72 -6.66 -14.43
C ASP A 135 -17.23 -5.20 -14.44
N ALA A 136 -17.32 -4.57 -15.62
CA ALA A 136 -16.91 -3.22 -16.00
C ALA A 136 -17.40 -2.03 -15.10
N LYS A 137 -18.35 -2.23 -14.19
CA LYS A 137 -18.78 -1.21 -13.20
C LYS A 137 -18.14 -1.40 -11.82
N ALA A 138 -17.66 -2.59 -11.50
CA ALA A 138 -16.88 -2.88 -10.30
C ALA A 138 -15.41 -2.45 -10.44
N GLU A 139 -14.92 -2.36 -11.68
CA GLU A 139 -13.54 -1.96 -12.02
C GLU A 139 -13.13 -0.62 -11.40
N SER A 140 -13.96 0.43 -11.51
CA SER A 140 -13.63 1.77 -10.97
C SER A 140 -13.46 1.78 -9.44
N LYS A 141 -14.29 1.05 -8.68
CA LYS A 141 -14.19 1.01 -7.21
C LYS A 141 -13.09 0.06 -6.75
N ALA A 142 -12.89 -1.04 -7.47
CA ALA A 142 -11.80 -1.97 -7.23
C ALA A 142 -10.43 -1.30 -7.47
N GLU A 143 -10.30 -0.50 -8.53
CA GLU A 143 -9.06 0.22 -8.89
C GLU A 143 -8.69 1.31 -7.86
N ILE A 144 -9.66 2.04 -7.33
CA ILE A 144 -9.43 3.00 -6.25
C ILE A 144 -8.99 2.28 -4.97
N ALA A 145 -9.63 1.14 -4.64
CA ALA A 145 -9.28 0.36 -3.46
C ALA A 145 -7.87 -0.24 -3.59
N THR A 146 -7.51 -0.83 -4.74
CA THR A 146 -6.16 -1.39 -4.97
C THR A 146 -5.08 -0.30 -4.88
N THR A 147 -5.33 0.89 -5.42
CA THR A 147 -4.38 2.02 -5.37
C THR A 147 -4.16 2.50 -3.93
N GLN A 148 -5.24 2.66 -3.14
CA GLN A 148 -5.11 3.05 -1.73
C GLN A 148 -4.41 1.98 -0.89
N ASN A 149 -4.66 0.72 -1.20
CA ASN A 149 -4.06 -0.43 -0.52
C ASN A 149 -2.56 -0.54 -0.82
N ALA A 150 -2.16 -0.36 -2.07
CA ALA A 150 -0.76 -0.32 -2.49
C ALA A 150 -0.01 0.82 -1.78
N LYS A 151 -0.63 2.00 -1.65
CA LYS A 151 -0.06 3.12 -0.90
C LYS A 151 0.19 2.76 0.57
N LYS A 152 -0.79 2.18 1.26
CA LYS A 152 -0.65 1.75 2.66
C LYS A 152 0.41 0.68 2.87
N PHE A 153 0.53 -0.24 1.91
CA PHE A 153 1.58 -1.25 1.93
C PHE A 153 2.96 -0.62 1.82
N GLN A 154 3.16 0.31 0.88
CA GLN A 154 4.41 1.06 0.75
C GLN A 154 4.74 1.89 1.99
N GLU A 155 3.76 2.61 2.55
CA GLU A 155 3.92 3.37 3.81
C GLU A 155 4.36 2.45 4.96
N THR A 156 3.75 1.26 5.06
CA THR A 156 4.10 0.25 6.08
C THR A 156 5.53 -0.26 5.88
N LEU A 157 5.95 -0.57 4.64
CA LEU A 157 7.32 -1.02 4.34
C LEU A 157 8.36 0.06 4.65
N VAL A 158 8.11 1.31 4.25
CA VAL A 158 9.00 2.44 4.53
C VAL A 158 9.13 2.66 6.04
N PHE A 159 8.02 2.57 6.77
CA PHE A 159 8.05 2.68 8.23
C PHE A 159 8.82 1.53 8.88
N ILE A 160 8.62 0.29 8.45
CA ILE A 160 9.38 -0.86 8.95
C ILE A 160 10.87 -0.71 8.68
N GLN A 161 11.25 -0.31 7.47
CA GLN A 161 12.65 -0.08 7.12
C GLN A 161 13.28 0.99 8.01
N THR A 162 12.62 2.14 8.16
CA THR A 162 13.12 3.23 9.02
C THR A 162 13.17 2.86 10.50
N LEU A 163 12.22 2.04 10.98
CA LEU A 163 12.22 1.49 12.34
C LEU A 163 13.41 0.57 12.55
N LEU A 164 13.63 -0.41 11.65
CA LEU A 164 14.77 -1.32 11.71
C LEU A 164 16.10 -0.55 11.61
N ASP A 165 16.25 0.38 10.67
CA ASP A 165 17.46 1.22 10.56
C ASP A 165 17.78 2.01 11.84
N ALA A 166 16.75 2.33 12.64
CA ALA A 166 16.91 3.04 13.89
C ALA A 166 17.19 2.11 15.09
N THR A 167 16.61 0.91 15.12
CA THR A 167 16.56 0.05 16.33
C THR A 167 17.10 -1.37 16.13
N PHE A 168 17.66 -1.70 14.96
CA PHE A 168 18.09 -3.07 14.63
C PHE A 168 19.08 -3.65 15.64
N LEU A 169 20.08 -2.88 16.04
CA LEU A 169 21.09 -3.36 17.00
C LEU A 169 20.45 -3.78 18.33
N SER A 170 19.52 -2.98 18.85
CA SER A 170 18.79 -3.27 20.09
C SER A 170 17.91 -4.51 19.96
N LEU A 171 17.28 -4.72 18.80
CA LEU A 171 16.44 -5.90 18.55
C LEU A 171 17.25 -7.19 18.42
N VAL A 172 18.43 -7.13 17.78
CA VAL A 172 19.29 -8.31 17.59
C VAL A 172 19.94 -8.75 18.90
N GLN A 173 20.28 -7.80 19.77
CA GLN A 173 20.86 -8.09 21.08
C GLN A 173 19.90 -8.81 22.04
N GLU A 174 18.59 -8.70 21.82
CA GLU A 174 17.57 -9.32 22.66
C GLU A 174 16.93 -10.56 21.97
N PRO A 175 17.25 -11.79 22.42
CA PRO A 175 16.75 -13.02 21.79
C PRO A 175 15.23 -13.14 21.74
N ALA A 176 14.52 -12.48 22.65
CA ALA A 176 13.06 -12.48 22.71
C ALA A 176 12.40 -11.94 21.42
N PHE A 177 13.11 -11.12 20.64
CA PHE A 177 12.58 -10.53 19.40
C PHE A 177 12.98 -11.28 18.13
N HIS A 178 13.90 -12.26 18.22
CA HIS A 178 14.29 -13.05 17.06
C HIS A 178 13.11 -13.74 16.37
N PRO A 179 12.13 -14.35 17.08
CA PRO A 179 10.97 -14.96 16.44
C PRO A 179 10.09 -13.94 15.69
N ALA A 180 10.05 -12.69 16.14
CA ALA A 180 9.29 -11.63 15.45
C ALA A 180 10.00 -11.18 14.16
N LEU A 181 11.33 -11.12 14.17
CA LEU A 181 12.15 -10.84 12.99
C LEU A 181 12.07 -11.97 11.96
N GLU A 182 12.14 -13.23 12.42
CA GLU A 182 11.96 -14.41 11.55
C GLU A 182 10.58 -14.43 10.91
N LYS A 183 9.52 -14.10 11.66
CA LYS A 183 8.16 -13.95 11.11
C LYS A 183 8.10 -12.85 10.06
N LEU A 184 8.73 -11.71 10.30
CA LEU A 184 8.79 -10.62 9.34
C LEU A 184 9.51 -11.05 8.06
N GLN A 185 10.65 -11.73 8.19
CA GLN A 185 11.39 -12.30 7.07
C GLN A 185 10.53 -13.30 6.28
N ALA A 186 9.82 -14.20 6.97
CA ALA A 186 8.94 -15.19 6.35
C ALA A 186 7.78 -14.55 5.56
N ILE A 187 7.36 -13.33 5.92
CA ILE A 187 6.35 -12.56 5.18
C ILE A 187 6.95 -11.86 3.96
N VAL A 188 8.12 -11.23 4.12
CA VAL A 188 8.76 -10.39 3.08
C VAL A 188 9.44 -11.24 1.99
N GLN A 189 10.09 -12.33 2.37
CA GLN A 189 10.83 -13.20 1.45
C GLN A 189 9.99 -13.70 0.26
N PRO A 190 8.80 -14.30 0.43
CA PRO A 190 8.00 -14.75 -0.71
C PRO A 190 7.50 -13.59 -1.59
N GLN A 191 7.32 -12.39 -1.01
CA GLN A 191 6.93 -11.21 -1.79
C GLN A 191 8.09 -10.71 -2.66
N LEU A 192 9.33 -10.77 -2.14
CA LEU A 192 10.53 -10.45 -2.90
C LEU A 192 10.71 -11.41 -4.08
N GLU A 193 10.61 -12.71 -3.84
CA GLU A 193 10.69 -13.74 -4.89
C GLU A 193 9.61 -13.57 -5.96
N LEU A 194 8.38 -13.22 -5.56
CA LEU A 194 7.32 -12.91 -6.51
C LEU A 194 7.66 -11.67 -7.34
N ASN A 195 8.18 -10.61 -6.70
CA ASN A 195 8.55 -9.37 -7.38
C ASN A 195 9.67 -9.60 -8.40
N GLU A 196 10.69 -10.40 -8.06
CA GLU A 196 11.76 -10.78 -8.98
C GLU A 196 11.21 -11.53 -10.21
N ARG A 197 10.27 -12.47 -10.02
CA ARG A 197 9.60 -13.16 -11.12
C ARG A 197 8.75 -12.21 -11.97
N MET A 198 8.07 -11.24 -11.36
CA MET A 198 7.28 -10.24 -12.09
C MET A 198 8.16 -9.28 -12.90
N GLU A 199 9.33 -8.89 -12.40
CA GLU A 199 10.29 -8.07 -13.15
C GLU A 199 10.81 -8.80 -14.40
N MET A 200 10.97 -10.13 -14.37
CA MET A 200 11.29 -10.91 -15.58
C MET A 200 10.19 -10.84 -16.64
N LEU A 201 8.93 -10.70 -16.23
CA LEU A 201 7.78 -10.58 -17.14
C LEU A 201 7.61 -9.16 -17.69
N ARG A 202 8.25 -8.15 -17.08
CA ARG A 202 8.12 -6.75 -17.48
C ARG A 202 8.49 -6.52 -18.95
N GLY A 203 9.63 -7.04 -19.39
CA GLY A 203 10.10 -6.90 -20.78
C GLY A 203 9.14 -7.50 -21.82
N PRO A 204 8.76 -8.79 -21.69
CA PRO A 204 7.77 -9.42 -22.58
C PRO A 204 6.40 -8.70 -22.58
N LEU A 205 5.89 -8.32 -21.40
CA LEU A 205 4.58 -7.68 -21.26
C LEU A 205 4.57 -6.23 -21.77
N GLU A 206 5.71 -5.54 -21.76
CA GLU A 206 5.80 -4.17 -22.24
C GLU A 206 5.33 -4.05 -23.70
N ARG A 207 5.65 -5.04 -24.54
CA ARG A 207 5.22 -5.07 -25.96
C ARG A 207 3.70 -5.11 -26.10
N PHE A 208 3.02 -5.91 -25.28
CA PHE A 208 1.56 -5.99 -25.27
C PHE A 208 0.96 -4.68 -24.75
N SER A 209 1.53 -4.10 -23.70
CA SER A 209 1.06 -2.80 -23.17
C SER A 209 1.15 -1.67 -24.20
N ARG A 210 2.19 -1.66 -25.03
CA ARG A 210 2.34 -0.69 -26.14
C ARG A 210 1.30 -0.91 -27.22
N HIS A 211 0.95 -2.15 -27.52
CA HIS A 211 -0.10 -2.47 -28.49
C HIS A 211 -1.48 -2.01 -28.00
N VAL A 212 -1.84 -2.35 -26.76
CA VAL A 212 -3.11 -1.92 -26.14
C VAL A 212 -3.21 -0.39 -26.10
N LYS A 213 -2.15 0.31 -25.67
CA LYS A 213 -2.12 1.79 -25.70
C LYS A 213 -2.27 2.35 -27.10
N ALA A 214 -1.63 1.74 -28.10
CA ALA A 214 -1.76 2.17 -29.49
C ALA A 214 -3.19 1.95 -30.02
N GLU A 215 -3.87 0.88 -29.62
CA GLU A 215 -5.27 0.64 -29.96
C GLU A 215 -6.22 1.61 -29.26
N GLU A 216 -6.01 1.91 -27.97
CA GLU A 216 -6.77 2.94 -27.26
C GLU A 216 -6.58 4.33 -27.89
N GLU A 217 -5.36 4.69 -28.28
CA GLU A 217 -5.10 5.95 -28.98
C GLU A 217 -5.76 5.99 -30.36
N ARG A 218 -5.80 4.87 -31.08
CA ARG A 218 -6.54 4.75 -32.34
C ARG A 218 -8.04 4.88 -32.13
N ALA A 219 -8.60 4.26 -31.09
CA ALA A 219 -10.01 4.38 -30.73
C ALA A 219 -10.37 5.83 -30.34
N LYS A 220 -9.55 6.48 -29.50
CA LYS A 220 -9.72 7.89 -29.12
C LYS A 220 -9.58 8.85 -30.31
N LYS A 221 -8.75 8.53 -31.31
CA LYS A 221 -8.64 9.30 -32.56
C LYS A 221 -9.85 9.09 -33.47
N ALA A 222 -10.34 7.86 -33.59
CA ALA A 222 -11.54 7.53 -34.37
C ALA A 222 -12.82 8.16 -33.78
N GLU A 223 -12.90 8.29 -32.45
CA GLU A 223 -14.01 8.96 -31.77
C GLU A 223 -13.94 10.50 -31.85
N ARG A 224 -12.72 11.05 -32.01
CA ARG A 224 -12.48 12.49 -32.22
C ARG A 224 -12.59 12.93 -33.67
N GLU A 225 -12.58 12.02 -34.63
CA GLU A 225 -12.88 12.32 -36.02
C GLU A 225 -14.40 12.36 -36.21
N PRO A 226 -15.02 13.54 -36.45
CA PRO A 226 -16.44 13.57 -36.78
C PRO A 226 -16.65 12.84 -38.11
N ALA A 227 -17.53 11.84 -38.09
CA ALA A 227 -18.07 11.18 -39.27
C ALA A 227 -18.64 12.24 -40.23
N GLY A 228 -17.83 12.70 -41.19
CA GLY A 228 -18.23 13.87 -41.96
C GLY A 228 -17.22 14.43 -42.96
N LYS A 229 -16.31 13.64 -43.53
CA LYS A 229 -15.72 13.96 -44.85
C LYS A 229 -15.52 12.68 -45.66
N PHE A 230 -16.58 12.25 -46.33
CA PHE A 230 -16.47 11.42 -47.52
C PHE A 230 -15.67 12.24 -48.55
N VAL A 231 -14.45 11.79 -48.88
CA VAL A 231 -13.67 12.34 -49.99
C VAL A 231 -13.83 11.37 -51.17
N PRO A 232 -14.70 11.67 -52.16
CA PRO A 232 -14.76 10.89 -53.38
C PRO A 232 -13.75 11.46 -54.40
N GLY A 233 -12.68 10.71 -54.68
CA GLY A 233 -11.68 11.12 -55.67
C GLY A 233 -10.78 9.96 -56.09
N TRP A 234 -11.33 9.00 -56.84
CA TRP A 234 -10.97 8.79 -58.25
C TRP A 234 -9.50 8.44 -58.53
N ARG A 235 -9.27 7.13 -58.72
CA ARG A 235 -8.35 6.51 -59.69
C ARG A 235 -7.36 7.45 -60.38
N LYS A 236 -6.07 7.15 -60.26
CA LYS A 236 -5.18 7.02 -61.42
C LYS A 236 -4.06 6.02 -61.13
N LYS A 237 -4.03 4.97 -61.95
CA LYS A 237 -2.94 4.01 -62.11
C LYS A 237 -1.62 4.75 -62.36
N ALA A 238 -0.58 4.39 -61.62
CA ALA A 238 0.79 4.44 -62.12
C ALA A 238 1.37 3.04 -61.91
N GLN A 239 1.65 2.43 -63.04
CA GLN A 239 2.14 1.08 -63.23
C GLN A 239 3.66 1.18 -63.19
N THR A 240 4.31 0.63 -62.16
CA THR A 240 5.75 0.38 -62.15
C THR A 240 5.97 -1.13 -62.15
N PRO A 241 6.66 -1.68 -63.17
CA PRO A 241 7.11 -3.07 -63.13
C PRO A 241 8.44 -3.12 -62.36
N GLY A 242 8.58 -4.07 -61.44
CA GLY A 242 9.87 -4.40 -60.85
C GLY A 242 9.86 -4.52 -59.34
N ASP A 243 10.00 -5.77 -58.89
CA ASP A 243 10.53 -6.19 -57.59
C ASP A 243 9.95 -5.58 -56.32
N GLN A 244 9.10 -6.35 -55.64
CA GLN A 244 9.57 -7.01 -54.42
C GLN A 244 8.63 -8.13 -53.97
N VAL A 245 9.25 -9.29 -53.84
CA VAL A 245 8.75 -10.54 -53.27
C VAL A 245 8.24 -10.30 -51.84
N VAL A 246 6.95 -10.43 -51.62
CA VAL A 246 6.39 -10.87 -50.33
C VAL A 246 5.28 -11.87 -50.64
N ALA A 247 5.52 -13.12 -50.24
CA ALA A 247 4.62 -14.24 -50.45
C ALA A 247 3.24 -13.94 -49.88
N ILE A 248 2.24 -13.90 -50.75
CA ILE A 248 0.82 -13.90 -50.39
C ILE A 248 0.54 -15.30 -49.85
N TYR A 249 0.09 -15.38 -48.60
CA TYR A 249 -0.35 -16.60 -47.91
C TYR A 249 -1.15 -17.52 -48.85
N GLN A 250 -0.59 -18.69 -49.18
CA GLN A 250 -1.35 -19.79 -49.78
C GLN A 250 -2.15 -20.48 -48.68
N VAL A 251 -3.47 -20.47 -48.81
CA VAL A 251 -4.36 -21.28 -47.99
C VAL A 251 -4.50 -22.64 -48.67
N GLU A 252 -3.74 -23.63 -48.22
CA GLU A 252 -3.99 -25.02 -48.61
C GLU A 252 -5.27 -25.51 -47.94
N ARG A 253 -6.28 -25.86 -48.75
CA ARG A 253 -7.46 -26.59 -48.29
C ARG A 253 -7.14 -28.07 -48.28
N PHE A 254 -7.15 -28.68 -47.10
CA PHE A 254 -7.23 -30.13 -46.95
C PHE A 254 -8.59 -30.61 -47.45
N VAL A 255 -8.59 -31.47 -48.46
CA VAL A 255 -9.75 -32.29 -48.82
C VAL A 255 -9.53 -33.66 -48.17
N LEU A 256 -10.42 -34.01 -47.25
CA LEU A 256 -10.53 -35.37 -46.69
C LEU A 256 -11.04 -36.31 -47.79
N MET A 257 -10.28 -37.35 -48.10
CA MET A 257 -10.79 -38.60 -48.66
C MET A 257 -10.95 -39.61 -47.54
#